data_AF-A0A7C1YTQ3-F1
#
_entry.id   AF-A0A7C1YTQ3-F1
#
_cell.length_a   1.000
_cell.length_b   1.000
_cell.length_c   1.000
_cell.angle_alpha   90.00
_cell.angle_beta   90.00
_cell.angle_gamma   90.00
#
_symmetry.space_group_name_H-M   'P 1'
#
loop_
_entity.id
_entity.type
_entity.pdbx_description
1 polymer ?
#
loop_
_entity_poly.entity_id
_entity_poly.type
_entity_poly.pdbx_seq_one_letter_code
_entity_poly.pdbx_strand_id
1 'polypeptide(L)'
;MSIEKIFEKNSEKNLTDGPKKPVLTIAEAMELVPKLCVDCEKEVRYWDETDDEVIFQCVNTTCKRFYTIALDPNKLTFYFSY
;
A
#
# COMPACT_ATOMS: atom_id res chain seq x y z
N MET A 1 -18.91 -22.18 34.87
CA MET A 1 -18.41 -22.32 33.48
C MET A 1 -17.15 -21.49 33.41
N SER A 2 -16.00 -22.15 33.38
CA SER A 2 -14.69 -21.56 33.68
C SER A 2 -14.18 -20.73 32.52
N ILE A 3 -13.66 -19.54 32.84
CA ILE A 3 -13.00 -18.62 31.93
C ILE A 3 -11.59 -19.17 31.66
N GLU A 4 -11.34 -19.69 30.46
CA GLU A 4 -9.97 -19.95 30.03
C GLU A 4 -9.40 -18.69 29.39
N LYS A 5 -8.63 -17.95 30.20
CA LYS A 5 -7.65 -16.97 29.76
C LYS A 5 -6.60 -17.69 28.91
N ILE A 6 -6.55 -17.41 27.62
CA ILE A 6 -5.40 -17.74 26.79
C ILE A 6 -4.41 -16.58 26.95
N PHE A 7 -3.45 -16.79 27.86
CA PHE A 7 -2.24 -16.00 27.97
C PHE A 7 -1.15 -16.64 27.09
N GLU A 8 -0.18 -15.83 26.69
CA GLU A 8 1.04 -16.19 25.95
C GLU A 8 0.85 -16.32 24.42
N LYS A 9 1.60 -15.63 23.57
CA LYS A 9 3.05 -15.48 23.65
C LYS A 9 3.51 -14.26 22.86
N ASN A 10 4.18 -13.36 23.57
CA ASN A 10 4.93 -12.24 23.05
C ASN A 10 5.95 -12.76 22.03
N SER A 11 5.72 -12.50 20.74
CA SER A 11 6.69 -12.77 19.68
C SER A 11 7.29 -11.43 19.29
N GLU A 12 8.20 -10.93 20.14
CA GLU A 12 9.23 -9.98 19.74
C GLU A 12 10.09 -10.66 18.67
N LYS A 13 9.59 -10.67 17.44
CA LYS A 13 10.44 -10.92 16.27
C LYS A 13 11.34 -9.71 16.17
N ASN A 14 12.59 -9.89 16.60
CA ASN A 14 13.68 -9.02 16.20
C ASN A 14 13.71 -9.05 14.66
N LEU A 15 13.02 -8.10 14.02
CA LEU A 15 13.16 -7.82 12.60
C LEU A 15 14.59 -7.32 12.46
N THR A 16 15.48 -8.21 12.04
CA THR A 16 16.79 -7.82 11.53
C THR A 16 16.55 -6.79 10.45
N ASP A 17 16.92 -5.55 10.75
CA ASP A 17 16.75 -4.37 9.93
C ASP A 17 17.58 -4.58 8.65
N GLY A 18 16.95 -5.17 7.63
CA GLY A 18 17.52 -5.25 6.28
C GLY A 18 17.73 -3.83 5.74
N PRO A 19 18.36 -3.68 4.56
CA PRO A 19 18.52 -2.34 4.00
C PRO A 19 17.15 -1.68 3.83
N LYS A 20 16.88 -0.64 4.64
CA LYS A 20 15.65 0.16 4.57
C LYS A 20 15.58 0.75 3.18
N LYS A 21 14.44 0.56 2.51
CA LYS A 21 14.18 1.26 1.27
C LYS A 21 14.00 2.76 1.60
N PRO A 22 14.48 3.66 0.73
CA PRO A 22 14.34 5.09 0.96
C PRO A 22 12.86 5.47 0.98
N VAL A 23 12.52 6.44 1.84
CA VAL A 23 11.21 7.09 1.83
C VAL A 23 11.14 7.97 0.59
N LEU A 24 10.06 7.84 -0.17
CA LEU A 24 9.80 8.57 -1.39
C LEU A 24 9.07 9.88 -1.09
N THR A 25 9.32 10.88 -1.91
CA THR A 25 8.46 12.06 -2.01
C THR A 25 7.25 11.76 -2.91
N ILE A 26 6.19 12.57 -2.80
CA ILE A 26 5.01 12.47 -3.68
C ILE A 26 5.41 12.57 -5.15
N ALA A 27 6.33 13.49 -5.49
CA ALA A 27 6.81 13.65 -6.86
C ALA A 27 7.52 12.39 -7.38
N GLU A 28 8.35 11.75 -6.56
CA GLU A 28 8.99 10.49 -6.93
C GLU A 28 7.98 9.35 -7.05
N ALA A 29 6.98 9.30 -6.17
CA ALA A 29 5.89 8.32 -6.25
C ALA A 29 5.06 8.51 -7.53
N MET A 30 4.82 9.75 -7.95
CA MET A 30 4.14 10.06 -9.22
C MET A 30 4.89 9.55 -10.45
N GLU A 31 6.22 9.56 -10.44
CA GLU A 31 7.04 9.04 -11.56
C GLU A 31 7.07 7.51 -11.62
N LEU A 32 6.78 6.83 -10.50
CA LEU A 32 6.75 5.36 -10.42
C LEU A 32 5.44 4.75 -10.92
N VAL A 33 4.42 5.56 -11.18
CA VAL A 33 3.12 5.06 -11.63
C VAL A 33 3.23 4.40 -13.01
N PRO A 34 2.63 3.22 -13.22
CA PRO A 34 2.55 2.66 -14.56
C PRO A 34 1.67 3.55 -15.45
N LYS A 35 2.12 3.79 -16.69
CA LYS A 35 1.37 4.59 -17.68
C LYS A 35 0.01 3.98 -18.03
N LEU A 36 -0.10 2.66 -17.90
CA LEU A 36 -1.30 1.89 -18.21
C LEU A 36 -1.63 0.93 -17.07
N CYS A 37 -2.91 0.68 -16.88
CA CYS A 37 -3.42 -0.33 -15.97
C CYS A 37 -2.95 -1.71 -16.43
N VAL A 38 -2.30 -2.46 -15.52
CA VAL A 38 -1.75 -3.78 -15.83
C VAL A 38 -2.84 -4.75 -16.32
N ASP A 39 -4.06 -4.64 -15.79
CA ASP A 39 -5.14 -5.58 -16.10
C ASP A 39 -5.98 -5.23 -17.33
N CYS A 40 -6.00 -3.96 -17.73
CA CYS A 40 -6.95 -3.49 -18.74
C CYS A 40 -6.35 -2.54 -19.77
N GLU A 41 -5.03 -2.31 -19.70
CA GLU A 41 -4.25 -1.51 -20.65
C GLU A 41 -4.86 -0.12 -20.92
N LYS A 42 -5.57 0.42 -19.93
CA LYS A 42 -6.18 1.76 -19.97
C LYS A 42 -5.37 2.76 -19.17
N GLU A 43 -5.64 4.03 -19.42
CA GLU A 43 -4.99 5.15 -18.76
C GLU A 43 -5.15 5.05 -17.23
N VAL A 44 -4.03 5.25 -16.53
CA VAL A 44 -4.00 5.45 -15.09
C VAL A 44 -4.01 6.95 -14.82
N ARG A 45 -4.88 7.40 -13.93
CA ARG A 45 -4.90 8.79 -13.48
C ARG A 45 -4.71 8.89 -11.97
N TYR A 46 -4.14 10.01 -11.57
CA TYR A 46 -4.13 10.41 -10.17
C TYR A 46 -5.57 10.45 -9.64
N TRP A 47 -5.77 9.88 -8.45
CA TRP A 47 -7.05 9.87 -7.76
C TRP A 47 -7.00 10.70 -6.49
N ASP A 48 -6.06 10.39 -5.60
CA ASP A 48 -5.92 11.04 -4.30
C ASP A 48 -4.51 10.81 -3.71
N GLU A 49 -4.18 11.49 -2.63
CA GLU A 49 -2.94 11.28 -1.88
C GLU A 49 -3.17 11.40 -0.37
N THR A 50 -2.35 10.69 0.40
CA THR A 50 -2.31 10.76 1.85
C THR A 50 -0.87 10.97 2.32
N ASP A 51 -0.67 11.21 3.61
CA ASP A 51 0.67 11.33 4.20
C ASP A 51 1.53 10.07 4.01
N ASP A 52 0.92 8.93 3.69
CA ASP A 52 1.58 7.63 3.60
C ASP A 52 1.66 7.08 2.17
N GLU A 53 0.79 7.49 1.26
CA GLU A 53 0.68 6.89 -0.08
C GLU A 53 0.04 7.83 -1.11
N VAL A 54 0.39 7.60 -2.37
CA VAL A 54 -0.27 8.21 -3.54
C VAL A 54 -1.17 7.17 -4.19
N ILE A 55 -2.41 7.55 -4.47
CA ILE A 55 -3.47 6.67 -4.99
C ILE A 55 -3.78 7.04 -6.43
N PHE A 56 -3.82 6.03 -7.29
CA PHE A 56 -4.15 6.14 -8.70
C PHE A 56 -5.34 5.25 -9.03
N GLN A 57 -6.11 5.64 -10.04
CA GLN A 57 -7.26 4.90 -10.53
C GLN A 57 -7.15 4.61 -12.02
N CYS A 58 -7.55 3.40 -12.40
CA CYS A 58 -7.83 3.07 -13.79
C CYS A 58 -9.05 3.81 -14.32
N VAL A 59 -8.86 4.60 -15.37
CA VAL A 59 -9.96 5.28 -16.06
C VAL A 59 -10.55 4.33 -17.10
N ASN A 60 -11.33 3.37 -16.62
CA ASN A 60 -12.09 2.46 -17.48
C ASN A 60 -13.45 2.14 -16.85
N THR A 61 -14.49 2.12 -17.68
CA THR A 61 -15.85 1.76 -17.26
C THR A 61 -15.96 0.32 -16.78
N THR A 62 -15.13 -0.58 -17.32
CA THR A 62 -15.11 -2.01 -16.97
C THR A 62 -14.00 -2.40 -16.00
N CYS A 63 -13.04 -1.51 -15.74
CA CYS A 63 -11.86 -1.79 -14.93
C CYS A 63 -11.58 -0.60 -14.01
N LYS A 64 -12.16 -0.66 -12.80
CA LYS A 64 -12.06 0.38 -11.75
C LYS A 64 -11.10 -0.04 -10.65
N ARG A 65 -9.89 -0.46 -11.02
CA ARG A 65 -8.85 -0.79 -10.04
C ARG A 65 -8.17 0.48 -9.53
N PHE A 66 -7.74 0.39 -8.28
CA PHE A 66 -6.91 1.39 -7.63
C PHE A 66 -5.50 0.82 -7.46
N TYR A 67 -4.50 1.66 -7.67
CA TYR A 67 -3.10 1.36 -7.37
C TYR A 67 -2.62 2.36 -6.34
N THR A 68 -1.82 1.88 -5.40
CA THR A 68 -1.23 2.72 -4.37
C THR A 68 0.28 2.59 -4.42
N ILE A 69 0.95 3.71 -4.23
CA ILE A 69 2.40 3.77 -4.09
C ILE A 69 2.67 4.32 -2.70
N ALA A 70 3.15 3.44 -1.82
CA ALA A 70 3.54 3.82 -0.46
C ALA A 70 4.77 4.73 -0.49
N LEU A 71 4.67 5.87 0.18
CA LEU A 71 5.76 6.83 0.36
C LEU A 71 6.82 6.25 1.28
N ASP A 72 6.40 5.62 2.38
CA ASP A 72 7.31 4.85 3.24
C ASP A 72 7.09 3.34 3.06
N PRO A 73 7.94 2.66 2.26
CA PRO A 73 7.86 1.22 2.05
C PRO A 73 8.20 0.40 3.32
N ASN A 74 8.70 1.05 4.38
CA ASN A 74 8.98 0.41 5.66
C ASN A 74 7.78 0.50 6.62
N LYS A 75 6.77 1.33 6.31
CA LYS A 75 5.52 1.45 7.06
C LYS A 75 4.54 0.37 6.60
N LEU A 76 3.99 -0.39 7.55
CA LEU A 76 2.96 -1.39 7.28
C LEU A 76 1.61 -0.70 7.04
N THR A 77 1.10 -0.79 5.81
CA THR A 77 -0.24 -0.30 5.43
C THR A 77 -1.19 -1.48 5.26
N PHE A 78 -2.34 -1.44 5.93
CA PHE A 78 -3.39 -2.46 5.84
C PHE A 78 -4.59 -1.90 5.07
N TYR A 79 -4.95 -2.54 3.96
CA TYR A 79 -6.15 -2.20 3.19
C TYR A 79 -7.31 -3.13 3.57
N PHE A 80 -8.47 -2.57 3.89
CA PHE A 80 -9.69 -3.31 4.17
C PHE A 80 -10.69 -3.09 3.03
N SER A 81 -11.17 -4.16 2.41
CA SER A 81 -12.31 -4.13 1.47
C SER A 81 -13.55 -4.68 2.15
N TYR A 82 -14.69 -4.00 2.02
CA TYR A 82 -15.99 -4.43 2.53
C TYR A 82 -16.80 -5.17 1.47
#